data_AF-A0A0E3QK46-F1
#
_entry.id   AF-A0A0E3QK46-F1
#
_cell.length_a   1.000
_cell.length_b   1.000
_cell.length_c   1.000
_cell.angle_alpha   90.00
_cell.angle_beta   90.00
_cell.angle_gamma   90.00
#
_symmetry.space_group_name_H-M   'P 1'
#
loop_
_entity.id
_entity.type
_entity.pdbx_description
1 polymer ?
#
loop_
_entity_poly.entity_id
_entity_poly.type
_entity_poly.pdbx_seq_one_letter_code
_entity_poly.pdbx_strand_id
1 'polypeptide(L)'
;MPTKNDSMTLDTASLLAVSSELISKYNIITLPESANYKCQDTLNILLHAATFSTNSLESASNDLQRKNPDLRIPSADTIFNYINENKIEDILSSFRKMNLELFKMMKLENKIHDIAIDFHDISYYGDKNTPGIRGIKLKNGSSWGKSFCTLDITHFPQ
;
A
#
# COMPACT_ATOMS: atom_id res chain seq x y z
N MET A 1 27.01 1.09 -20.29
CA MET A 1 27.26 0.27 -19.08
C MET A 1 28.10 1.10 -18.12
N PRO A 2 27.83 1.12 -16.82
CA PRO A 2 27.40 -0.03 -16.02
C PRO A 2 25.94 0.05 -15.57
N THR A 3 25.22 -1.04 -15.78
CA THR A 3 24.03 -1.43 -15.02
C THR A 3 24.51 -1.83 -13.63
N LYS A 4 24.22 -0.99 -12.63
CA LYS A 4 24.42 -1.35 -11.24
C LYS A 4 23.22 -2.20 -10.81
N ASN A 5 23.35 -3.52 -10.99
CA ASN A 5 22.51 -4.49 -10.31
C ASN A 5 22.97 -4.53 -8.85
N ASP A 6 22.51 -3.58 -8.06
CA ASP A 6 22.61 -3.67 -6.61
C ASP A 6 21.52 -4.65 -6.17
N SER A 7 21.89 -5.94 -6.16
CA SER A 7 21.12 -7.00 -5.52
C SER A 7 20.96 -6.64 -4.04
N MET A 8 19.79 -6.14 -3.64
CA MET A 8 19.51 -5.77 -2.26
C MET A 8 19.54 -6.98 -1.34
N THR A 9 20.48 -6.98 -0.40
CA THR A 9 20.52 -7.90 0.73
C THR A 9 19.56 -7.39 1.80
N LEU A 10 18.50 -8.17 2.07
CA LEU A 10 17.42 -7.86 3.03
C LEU A 10 17.90 -7.71 4.49
N ASP A 11 19.13 -8.13 4.80
CA ASP A 11 19.62 -8.37 6.16
C ASP A 11 19.61 -7.14 7.10
N THR A 12 19.35 -5.93 6.61
CA THR A 12 19.21 -4.71 7.45
C THR A 12 18.21 -3.65 6.97
N ALA A 13 17.48 -3.85 5.86
CA ALA A 13 16.58 -2.83 5.33
C ALA A 13 15.21 -2.84 6.03
N SER A 14 14.73 -1.69 6.52
CA SER A 14 13.38 -1.60 7.08
C SER A 14 12.34 -1.84 5.98
N LEU A 15 11.23 -2.53 6.31
CA LEU A 15 10.13 -2.80 5.37
C LEU A 15 9.63 -1.51 4.71
N LEU A 16 9.61 -0.41 5.45
CA LEU A 16 9.22 0.91 4.95
C LEU A 16 10.18 1.42 3.86
N ALA A 17 11.49 1.20 4.00
CA ALA A 17 12.47 1.59 2.99
C ALA A 17 12.30 0.77 1.71
N VAL A 18 12.17 -0.56 1.83
CA VAL A 18 11.93 -1.45 0.68
C VAL A 18 10.62 -1.09 -0.03
N SER A 19 9.55 -0.83 0.73
CA SER A 19 8.26 -0.41 0.19
C SER A 19 8.35 0.93 -0.54
N SER A 20 9.06 1.89 0.04
CA SER A 20 9.29 3.21 -0.56
C SER A 20 10.01 3.14 -1.89
N GLU A 21 11.01 2.27 -2.00
CA GLU A 21 11.75 2.10 -3.24
C GLU A 21 10.92 1.40 -4.32
N LEU A 22 10.18 0.34 -3.97
CA LEU A 22 9.28 -0.32 -4.90
C LEU A 22 8.21 0.66 -5.41
N ILE A 23 7.58 1.42 -4.52
CA ILE A 23 6.54 2.39 -4.88
C ILE A 23 7.08 3.49 -5.81
N SER A 24 8.32 3.94 -5.56
CA SER A 24 9.00 4.90 -6.42
C SER A 24 9.35 4.29 -7.78
N LYS A 25 9.87 3.06 -7.81
CA LYS A 25 10.23 2.32 -9.04
C LYS A 25 9.04 2.13 -9.98
N TYR A 26 7.85 1.93 -9.44
CA TYR A 26 6.61 1.76 -10.21
C TYR A 26 5.86 3.08 -10.45
N ASN A 27 6.45 4.24 -10.12
CA ASN A 27 5.86 5.57 -10.30
C ASN A 27 4.44 5.68 -9.71
N ILE A 28 4.19 5.04 -8.56
CA ILE A 28 2.92 5.17 -7.84
C ILE A 28 2.91 6.49 -7.07
N ILE A 29 4.05 6.81 -6.44
CA ILE A 29 4.31 8.08 -5.76
C ILE A 29 5.57 8.68 -6.39
N THR A 30 5.49 9.93 -6.84
CA THR A 30 6.63 10.66 -7.40
C THR A 30 6.73 12.00 -6.71
N LEU A 31 7.89 12.23 -6.09
CA LEU A 31 8.17 13.50 -5.44
C LEU A 31 8.86 14.42 -6.45
N PRO A 32 8.45 15.70 -6.54
CA PRO A 32 9.17 16.68 -7.35
C PRO A 32 10.57 16.89 -6.77
N GLU A 33 11.52 17.33 -7.60
CA GLU A 33 12.92 17.60 -7.16
C GLU A 33 12.99 18.62 -6.01
N SER A 34 12.03 19.55 -5.96
CA SER A 34 11.90 20.56 -4.90
C SER A 34 11.15 20.05 -3.65
N ALA A 35 10.81 18.77 -3.58
CA ALA A 35 10.10 18.22 -2.43
C ALA A 35 10.96 18.30 -1.17
N ASN A 36 10.34 18.77 -0.08
CA ASN A 36 10.97 18.82 1.23
C ASN A 36 10.68 17.58 2.09
N TYR A 37 10.13 16.53 1.47
CA TYR A 37 9.68 15.31 2.11
C TYR A 37 10.35 14.11 1.43
N LYS A 38 10.38 12.99 2.13
CA LYS A 38 10.77 11.70 1.56
C LYS A 38 9.51 10.91 1.20
N CYS A 39 9.62 9.99 0.25
CA CYS A 39 8.52 9.07 -0.07
C CYS A 39 8.05 8.28 1.16
N GLN A 40 8.95 7.99 2.11
CA GLN A 40 8.62 7.35 3.39
C GLN A 40 7.64 8.18 4.24
N ASP A 41 7.73 9.51 4.21
CA ASP A 41 6.82 10.38 4.95
C ASP A 41 5.39 10.27 4.41
N THR A 42 5.26 10.26 3.08
CA THR A 42 3.99 10.02 2.39
C THR A 42 3.42 8.64 2.72
N LEU A 43 4.27 7.60 2.69
CA LEU A 43 3.84 6.24 3.01
C LEU A 43 3.41 6.06 4.45
N ASN A 44 4.10 6.70 5.40
CA ASN A 44 3.70 6.65 6.81
C ASN A 44 2.30 7.21 7.03
N ILE A 45 1.94 8.32 6.37
CA ILE A 45 0.61 8.91 6.51
C ILE A 45 -0.45 8.07 5.81
N LEU A 46 -0.16 7.53 4.62
CA LEU A 46 -1.05 6.59 3.93
C LEU A 46 -1.33 5.36 4.79
N LEU A 47 -0.28 4.79 5.39
CA LEU A 47 -0.40 3.64 6.28
C LEU A 47 -1.19 4.00 7.54
N HIS A 48 -0.94 5.16 8.14
CA HIS A 48 -1.68 5.64 9.30
C HIS A 48 -3.16 5.82 8.98
N ALA A 49 -3.48 6.42 7.83
CA ALA A 49 -4.85 6.58 7.37
C ALA A 49 -5.58 5.25 7.10
N ALA A 50 -4.85 4.24 6.61
CA ALA A 50 -5.40 2.93 6.30
C ALA A 50 -5.61 2.04 7.54
N THR A 51 -4.82 2.25 8.60
CA THR A 51 -4.76 1.32 9.75
C THR A 51 -5.35 1.88 11.04
N PHE A 52 -5.39 3.21 11.21
CA PHE A 52 -5.98 3.84 12.39
C PHE A 52 -7.41 4.30 12.14
N SER A 53 -8.08 4.75 13.21
CA SER A 53 -9.42 5.35 13.14
C SER A 53 -9.47 6.64 12.32
N THR A 54 -8.32 7.21 11.96
CA THR A 54 -8.17 8.35 11.05
C THR A 54 -8.39 7.89 9.61
N ASN A 55 -9.63 7.57 9.25
CA ASN A 55 -10.01 7.05 7.93
C ASN A 55 -9.88 8.05 6.75
N SER A 56 -9.10 9.12 6.90
CA SER A 56 -8.79 10.11 5.86
C SER A 56 -7.35 10.62 5.99
N LEU A 57 -6.79 11.13 4.88
CA LEU A 57 -5.44 11.69 4.87
C LEU A 57 -5.33 12.95 5.75
N GLU A 58 -6.36 13.80 5.77
CA GLU A 58 -6.40 15.00 6.61
C GLU A 58 -6.37 14.63 8.08
N SER A 59 -7.19 13.65 8.48
CA SER A 59 -7.25 13.19 9.85
C SER A 59 -5.93 12.55 10.28
N ALA A 60 -5.32 11.75 9.38
CA ALA A 60 -4.05 11.09 9.64
C ALA A 60 -2.88 12.07 9.77
N SER A 61 -2.77 13.03 8.84
CA SER A 61 -1.74 14.07 8.87
C SER A 61 -1.85 14.93 10.14
N ASN A 62 -3.07 15.38 10.50
CA ASN A 62 -3.30 16.16 11.71
C ASN A 62 -3.01 15.38 13.01
N ASP A 63 -3.38 14.10 13.06
CA ASP A 63 -3.09 13.25 14.21
C ASP A 63 -1.58 13.05 14.39
N LEU A 64 -0.85 12.75 13.31
CA LEU A 64 0.60 12.60 13.34
C LEU A 64 1.32 13.90 13.71
N GLN A 65 0.87 15.05 13.19
CA GLN A 65 1.40 16.36 13.53
C GLN A 65 1.16 16.71 15.02
N ARG A 66 -0.02 16.36 15.56
CA ARG A 66 -0.32 16.57 16.99
C ARG A 66 0.56 15.70 17.89
N LYS A 67 0.82 14.46 17.49
CA LYS A 67 1.68 13.52 18.23
C LYS A 67 3.16 13.88 18.13
N ASN A 68 3.58 14.53 17.04
CA ASN A 68 4.98 14.87 16.79
C ASN A 68 5.08 16.33 16.29
N PRO A 69 4.93 17.33 17.18
CA PRO A 69 4.88 18.74 16.79
C PRO A 69 6.14 19.25 16.08
N ASP A 70 7.29 18.70 16.43
CA ASP A 70 8.60 19.12 15.89
C ASP A 70 8.91 18.49 14.52
N LEU A 71 8.15 17.47 14.11
CA LEU A 71 8.33 16.82 12.82
C LEU A 71 7.55 17.56 11.74
N ARG A 72 8.17 17.69 10.57
CA ARG A 72 7.52 18.22 9.38
C ARG A 72 6.68 17.11 8.75
N ILE A 73 5.37 17.12 9.00
CA ILE A 73 4.44 16.14 8.43
C ILE A 73 3.81 16.74 7.16
N PRO A 74 3.81 16.03 6.01
CA PRO A 74 3.13 16.54 4.82
C PRO A 74 1.62 16.57 5.02
N SER A 75 0.98 17.61 4.46
CA SER A 75 -0.48 17.74 4.45
C SER A 75 -1.13 16.74 3.49
N ALA A 76 -2.44 16.53 3.64
CA ALA A 76 -3.21 15.70 2.72
C ALA A 76 -3.09 16.18 1.26
N ASP A 77 -3.18 17.50 1.02
CA ASP A 77 -3.02 18.08 -0.32
C ASP A 77 -1.63 17.83 -0.89
N THR A 78 -0.59 17.94 -0.06
CA THR A 78 0.79 17.63 -0.47
C THR A 78 0.93 16.18 -0.89
N ILE A 79 0.33 15.26 -0.13
CA ILE A 79 0.33 13.83 -0.45
C ILE A 79 -0.43 13.57 -1.75
N PHE A 80 -1.60 14.19 -1.90
CA PHE A 80 -2.42 14.06 -3.11
C PHE A 80 -1.63 14.46 -4.36
N ASN A 81 -0.87 15.55 -4.29
CA ASN A 81 0.00 16.00 -5.39
C ASN A 81 1.19 15.07 -5.69
N TYR A 82 1.56 14.18 -4.77
CA TYR A 82 2.65 13.22 -4.98
C TYR A 82 2.16 11.87 -5.51
N ILE A 83 0.87 11.56 -5.34
CA ILE A 83 0.27 10.35 -5.90
C ILE A 83 0.02 10.60 -7.39
N ASN A 84 0.66 9.82 -8.25
CA ASN A 84 0.46 9.96 -9.68
C ASN A 84 -0.95 9.50 -10.06
N GLU A 85 -1.60 10.27 -10.93
CA GLU A 85 -2.83 9.83 -11.57
C GLU A 85 -2.57 8.53 -12.34
N ASN A 86 -3.21 7.47 -11.91
CA ASN A 86 -3.13 6.17 -12.54
C ASN A 86 -4.52 5.57 -12.61
N LYS A 87 -4.78 4.78 -13.65
CA LYS A 87 -5.98 3.94 -13.67
C LYS A 87 -5.84 2.89 -12.57
N ILE A 88 -6.97 2.49 -11.98
CA ILE A 88 -6.99 1.49 -10.91
C ILE A 88 -6.31 0.20 -11.40
N GLU A 89 -6.52 -0.17 -12.66
CA GLU A 89 -5.92 -1.33 -13.30
C GLU A 89 -4.39 -1.26 -13.36
N ASP A 90 -3.83 -0.08 -13.62
CA ASP A 90 -2.38 0.16 -13.70
C ASP A 90 -1.74 0.08 -12.32
N ILE A 91 -2.42 0.63 -11.31
CA ILE A 91 -2.02 0.51 -9.90
C ILE A 91 -2.00 -0.97 -9.49
N LEU A 92 -3.08 -1.70 -9.74
CA LEU A 92 -3.18 -3.12 -9.41
C LEU A 92 -2.13 -3.97 -10.14
N SER A 93 -1.87 -3.67 -11.41
CA SER A 93 -0.81 -4.31 -12.20
C SER A 93 0.57 -4.06 -11.58
N SER A 94 0.84 -2.84 -11.14
CA SER A 94 2.09 -2.46 -10.47
C SER A 94 2.26 -3.20 -9.14
N PHE A 95 1.22 -3.25 -8.30
CA PHE A 95 1.24 -4.02 -7.05
C PHE A 95 1.49 -5.50 -7.28
N ARG A 96 0.91 -6.12 -8.32
CA ARG A 96 1.20 -7.53 -8.66
C ARG A 96 2.67 -7.75 -9.00
N LYS A 97 3.29 -6.82 -9.74
CA LYS A 97 4.72 -6.90 -10.07
C LYS A 97 5.60 -6.68 -8.83
N MET A 98 5.25 -5.72 -7.97
CA MET A 98 5.93 -5.49 -6.69
C MET A 98 5.90 -6.75 -5.81
N ASN A 99 4.73 -7.38 -5.66
CA ASN A 99 4.59 -8.61 -4.88
C ASN A 99 5.46 -9.74 -5.45
N LEU A 100 5.51 -9.88 -6.78
CA LEU A 100 6.37 -10.88 -7.42
C LEU A 100 7.86 -10.63 -7.13
N GLU A 101 8.30 -9.37 -7.12
CA GLU A 101 9.68 -9.03 -6.74
C GLU A 101 9.96 -9.36 -5.27
N LEU A 102 9.04 -9.02 -4.36
CA LEU A 102 9.16 -9.37 -2.94
C LEU A 102 9.25 -10.88 -2.73
N PHE A 103 8.43 -11.67 -3.42
CA PHE A 103 8.48 -13.14 -3.32
C PHE A 103 9.81 -13.73 -3.80
N LYS A 104 10.39 -13.16 -4.87
CA LYS A 104 11.74 -13.53 -5.34
C LYS A 104 12.80 -13.19 -4.29
N MET A 105 12.72 -11.99 -3.71
CA MET A 105 13.65 -11.55 -2.65
C MET A 105 13.57 -12.44 -1.41
N MET A 106 12.38 -12.85 -1.01
CA MET A 106 12.15 -13.74 0.13
C MET A 106 12.57 -15.19 -0.12
N LYS A 107 13.03 -15.54 -1.34
CA LYS A 107 13.44 -16.90 -1.73
C LYS A 107 12.38 -17.95 -1.37
N LEU A 108 11.11 -17.60 -1.57
CA LEU A 108 9.98 -18.51 -1.33
C LEU A 108 9.89 -19.62 -2.38
N GLU A 109 10.67 -19.51 -3.46
CA GLU A 109 10.76 -20.49 -4.53
C GLU A 109 11.21 -21.88 -4.00
N ASN A 110 10.64 -22.94 -4.57
CA ASN A 110 10.99 -24.34 -4.28
C ASN A 110 10.75 -24.81 -2.83
N LYS A 111 9.95 -24.08 -2.04
CA LYS A 111 9.48 -24.51 -0.72
C LYS A 111 7.95 -24.62 -0.70
N ILE A 112 7.45 -25.60 0.04
CA ILE A 112 6.02 -25.72 0.33
C ILE A 112 5.70 -24.73 1.45
N HIS A 113 4.69 -23.90 1.24
CA HIS A 113 4.20 -22.92 2.21
C HIS A 113 2.72 -23.15 2.44
N ASP A 114 2.30 -23.09 3.70
CA ASP A 114 0.88 -23.02 4.02
C ASP A 114 0.39 -21.58 3.81
N ILE A 115 -0.70 -21.44 3.06
CA ILE A 115 -1.30 -20.15 2.72
C ILE A 115 -2.72 -20.12 3.26
N ALA A 116 -2.98 -19.19 4.18
CA ALA A 116 -4.34 -18.82 4.56
C ALA A 116 -4.93 -17.89 3.50
N ILE A 117 -6.18 -18.16 3.10
CA ILE A 117 -6.90 -17.38 2.09
C ILE A 117 -8.18 -16.86 2.73
N ASP A 118 -8.30 -15.55 2.87
CA ASP A 118 -9.47 -14.92 3.47
C ASP A 118 -10.10 -13.87 2.56
N PHE A 119 -11.43 -13.80 2.57
CA PHE A 119 -12.21 -12.82 1.81
C PHE A 119 -12.84 -11.80 2.73
N HIS A 120 -12.64 -10.52 2.39
CA HIS A 120 -13.05 -9.37 3.19
C HIS A 120 -14.01 -8.50 2.39
N ASP A 121 -15.22 -8.32 2.91
CA ASP A 121 -16.24 -7.48 2.30
C ASP A 121 -16.37 -6.15 3.03
N ILE A 122 -16.31 -5.06 2.27
CA ILE A 122 -16.60 -3.70 2.72
C ILE A 122 -17.90 -3.23 2.05
N SER A 123 -18.93 -2.98 2.88
CA SER A 123 -20.23 -2.51 2.41
C SER A 123 -20.11 -1.20 1.64
N TYR A 124 -20.84 -1.10 0.54
CA TYR A 124 -20.94 0.08 -0.30
C TYR A 124 -22.40 0.50 -0.44
N TYR A 125 -22.66 1.80 -0.30
CA TYR A 125 -24.01 2.37 -0.25
C TYR A 125 -24.32 3.29 -1.45
N GLY A 126 -23.40 3.39 -2.41
CA GLY A 126 -23.59 4.16 -3.64
C GLY A 126 -24.22 3.33 -4.77
N ASP A 127 -23.97 3.74 -6.02
CA ASP A 127 -24.49 3.03 -7.19
C ASP A 127 -23.87 1.62 -7.35
N LYS A 128 -24.71 0.59 -7.29
CA LYS A 128 -24.31 -0.81 -7.48
C LYS A 128 -23.61 -1.10 -8.82
N ASN A 129 -23.80 -0.24 -9.83
CA ASN A 129 -23.16 -0.38 -11.14
C ASN A 129 -21.77 0.26 -11.19
N THR A 130 -21.30 0.89 -10.10
CA THR A 130 -19.95 1.44 -10.01
C THR A 130 -18.94 0.32 -10.29
N PRO A 131 -17.96 0.52 -11.21
CA PRO A 131 -16.95 -0.49 -11.50
C PRO A 131 -16.26 -1.01 -10.24
N GLY A 132 -16.14 -2.34 -10.13
CA GLY A 132 -15.52 -3.01 -8.98
C GLY A 132 -16.44 -3.27 -7.78
N ILE A 133 -17.71 -2.84 -7.84
CA ILE A 133 -18.73 -3.22 -6.86
C ILE A 133 -19.34 -4.56 -7.25
N ARG A 134 -19.53 -5.45 -6.27
CA ARG A 134 -20.17 -6.76 -6.46
C ARG A 134 -21.16 -7.06 -5.35
N GLY A 135 -21.97 -8.10 -5.57
CA GLY A 135 -22.83 -8.65 -4.53
C GLY A 135 -22.00 -9.25 -3.40
N ILE A 136 -22.34 -8.87 -2.16
CA ILE A 136 -21.77 -9.39 -0.92
C ILE A 136 -22.90 -9.93 -0.04
N LYS A 137 -22.54 -10.69 1.01
CA LYS A 137 -23.51 -11.07 2.04
C LYS A 137 -24.08 -9.81 2.69
N LEU A 138 -25.40 -9.76 2.89
CA LEU A 138 -26.07 -8.61 3.51
C LEU A 138 -25.40 -8.26 4.85
N LYS A 139 -24.83 -7.07 4.94
CA LYS A 139 -24.13 -6.56 6.12
C LYS A 139 -24.41 -5.08 6.29
N ASN A 140 -24.88 -4.69 7.47
CA ASN A 140 -25.23 -3.30 7.81
C ASN A 140 -26.16 -2.63 6.78
N GLY A 141 -27.14 -3.39 6.25
CA GLY A 141 -28.14 -2.86 5.32
C GLY A 141 -27.70 -2.71 3.86
N SER A 142 -26.49 -3.14 3.49
CA SER A 142 -26.08 -3.25 2.08
C SER A 142 -25.78 -4.69 1.68
N SER A 143 -26.23 -5.07 0.48
CA SER A 143 -25.87 -6.31 -0.21
C SER A 143 -24.85 -6.08 -1.33
N TRP A 144 -24.29 -4.87 -1.40
CA TRP A 144 -23.29 -4.47 -2.38
C TRP A 144 -22.04 -3.96 -1.69
N GLY A 145 -20.89 -4.28 -2.24
CA GLY A 145 -19.62 -3.91 -1.61
C GLY A 145 -18.41 -4.19 -2.48
N LYS A 146 -17.27 -3.77 -1.96
CA LYS A 146 -15.97 -4.20 -2.46
C LYS A 146 -15.57 -5.46 -1.70
N SER A 147 -15.08 -6.46 -2.42
CA SER A 147 -14.58 -7.71 -1.83
C SER A 147 -13.11 -7.86 -2.18
N PHE A 148 -12.30 -8.18 -1.19
CA PHE A 148 -10.85 -8.32 -1.34
C PHE A 148 -10.41 -9.68 -0.81
N CYS A 149 -9.39 -10.26 -1.43
CA CYS A 149 -8.78 -11.52 -1.00
C CYS A 149 -7.43 -11.21 -0.36
N THR A 150 -7.18 -11.73 0.83
CA THR A 150 -5.87 -11.73 1.48
C THR A 150 -5.27 -13.13 1.43
N LEU A 151 -3.95 -13.18 1.26
CA LEU A 151 -3.15 -14.39 1.17
C LEU A 151 -2.04 -14.24 2.20
N ASP A 152 -2.12 -15.02 3.29
CA ASP A 152 -1.18 -14.95 4.40
C ASP A 152 -0.36 -16.24 4.46
N ILE A 153 0.97 -16.12 4.45
CA ILE A 153 1.87 -17.26 4.61
C ILE A 153 2.02 -17.54 6.10
N THR A 154 1.46 -18.66 6.58
CA THR A 154 1.31 -18.94 8.01
C THR A 154 2.39 -19.87 8.57
N HIS A 155 3.12 -20.59 7.71
CA HIS A 155 4.17 -21.52 8.13
C HIS A 155 5.43 -21.38 7.26
N PHE A 156 6.56 -21.05 7.91
CA PHE A 156 7.89 -21.26 7.35
C PHE A 156 8.42 -22.60 7.89
N PRO A 157 8.63 -23.63 7.05
CA PRO A 157 9.30 -24.84 7.51
C PRO A 157 10.73 -24.49 7.93
N GLN A 158 11.11 -24.94 9.14
CA GLN A 158 12.46 -24.82 9.71
C GLN A 158 13.50 -25.51 8.83
#